data_AF-A0A7W9A0Z3-F1
#
_entry.id   AF-A0A7W9A0Z3-F1
#
_cell.length_a   1.000
_cell.length_b   1.000
_cell.length_c   1.000
_cell.angle_alpha   90.00
_cell.angle_beta   90.00
_cell.angle_gamma   90.00
#
_symmetry.space_group_name_H-M   'P 1'
#
loop_
_entity.id
_entity.type
_entity.pdbx_description
1 polymer ?
#
loop_
_entity_poly.entity_id
_entity_poly.type
_entity_poly.pdbx_seq_one_letter_code
_entity_poly.pdbx_strand_id
1 'polypeptide(L)'
;MKAQAAKKTPYRNRFQRVPTRARIGLAMRRDMNFGPLGDVEPMIQAGGLSIAPISTGDASLHVNGVTVLPTAKAGDLESGDLKALVVPGGHSDEAGDKAVRELVDMARSKGLPVIAFGEGVVHATRAAGANPSDYVDAPAVVTDGDVVTMLADRDALSAATARIG
;
A
#
# COMPACT_ATOMS: atom_id res chain seq x y z
N MET A 1 -23.33 -55.88 -13.76
CA MET A 1 -22.45 -54.93 -13.05
C MET A 1 -22.25 -53.71 -13.93
N LYS A 2 -22.76 -52.54 -13.55
CA LYS A 2 -22.52 -51.26 -14.26
C LYS A 2 -21.56 -50.43 -13.42
N ALA A 3 -20.41 -50.09 -14.01
CA ALA A 3 -19.39 -49.25 -13.37
C ALA A 3 -19.91 -47.80 -13.26
N GLN A 4 -19.85 -47.24 -12.04
CA GLN A 4 -20.13 -45.84 -11.78
C GLN A 4 -18.92 -45.01 -12.24
N ALA A 5 -19.13 -44.13 -13.22
CA ALA A 5 -18.13 -43.17 -13.65
C ALA A 5 -17.94 -42.11 -12.55
N ALA A 6 -16.71 -41.97 -12.06
CA ALA A 6 -16.33 -40.93 -11.12
C ALA A 6 -16.50 -39.55 -11.78
N LYS A 7 -17.39 -38.72 -11.23
CA LYS A 7 -17.48 -37.30 -11.59
C LYS A 7 -16.16 -36.62 -11.21
N LYS A 8 -15.36 -36.23 -12.21
CA LYS A 8 -14.22 -35.33 -12.02
C LYS A 8 -14.73 -33.99 -11.50
N THR A 9 -14.48 -33.72 -10.22
CA THR A 9 -14.66 -32.40 -9.63
C THR A 9 -13.76 -31.41 -10.37
N PRO A 10 -14.27 -30.33 -10.98
CA PRO A 10 -13.42 -29.34 -11.61
C PRO A 10 -12.56 -28.67 -10.53
N TYR A 11 -11.25 -28.73 -10.71
CA TYR A 11 -10.26 -28.09 -9.86
C TYR A 11 -10.54 -26.57 -9.84
N ARG A 12 -11.15 -26.10 -8.75
CA ARG A 12 -11.50 -24.69 -8.57
C ARG A 12 -10.24 -23.82 -8.64
N ASN A 13 -10.27 -22.83 -9.53
CA ASN A 13 -9.39 -21.67 -9.66
C ASN A 13 -8.00 -21.80 -9.01
N ARG A 14 -7.02 -22.21 -9.81
CA ARG A 14 -5.64 -21.78 -9.61
C ARG A 14 -5.65 -20.26 -9.53
N PHE A 15 -5.14 -19.70 -8.43
CA PHE A 15 -4.75 -18.30 -8.33
C PHE A 15 -3.98 -17.91 -9.58
N GLN A 16 -4.65 -17.29 -10.54
CA GLN A 16 -4.04 -16.83 -11.76
C GLN A 16 -3.17 -15.66 -11.33
N ARG A 17 -1.87 -15.89 -11.17
CA ARG A 17 -0.91 -14.84 -10.85
C ARG A 17 -0.99 -13.80 -11.96
N VAL A 18 -1.59 -12.66 -11.65
CA VAL A 18 -1.62 -11.51 -12.56
C VAL A 18 -0.16 -11.08 -12.76
N PRO A 19 0.31 -10.88 -14.00
CA PRO A 19 1.66 -10.38 -14.23
C PRO A 19 1.90 -9.08 -13.47
N THR A 20 3.06 -8.98 -12.80
CA THR A 20 3.45 -7.72 -12.17
C THR A 20 3.73 -6.68 -13.26
N ARG A 21 2.97 -5.59 -13.25
CA ARG A 21 3.12 -4.47 -14.20
C ARG A 21 3.90 -3.29 -13.62
N ALA A 22 3.91 -3.14 -12.29
CA ALA A 22 4.66 -2.10 -11.61
C ALA A 22 5.00 -2.53 -10.16
N ARG A 23 6.01 -1.87 -9.59
CA ARG A 23 6.42 -2.03 -8.19
C ARG A 23 6.08 -0.76 -7.43
N ILE A 24 5.59 -0.87 -6.21
CA ILE A 24 5.23 0.25 -5.34
C ILE A 24 5.93 0.14 -3.99
N GLY A 25 6.32 1.27 -3.41
CA GLY A 25 6.93 1.31 -2.08
C GLY A 25 5.90 1.10 -0.99
N LEU A 26 6.29 0.45 0.11
CA LEU A 26 5.52 0.39 1.36
C LEU A 26 6.38 0.97 2.49
N ALA A 27 5.95 2.08 3.08
CA ALA A 27 6.58 2.62 4.28
C ALA A 27 6.33 1.65 5.45
N MET A 28 7.39 0.96 5.89
CA MET A 28 7.30 -0.01 6.98
C MET A 28 7.12 0.70 8.31
N ARG A 29 6.04 0.43 9.05
CA ARG A 29 5.76 1.05 10.36
C ARG A 29 5.60 0.00 11.45
N ARG A 30 5.82 0.34 12.72
CA ARG A 30 5.47 -0.57 13.82
C ARG A 30 3.96 -0.71 13.90
N ASP A 31 3.47 -1.92 14.15
CA ASP A 31 2.04 -2.22 14.24
C ASP A 31 1.24 -1.76 12.99
N MET A 32 1.80 -2.01 11.79
CA MET A 32 1.16 -1.63 10.52
C MET A 32 -0.29 -2.11 10.47
N ASN A 33 -1.20 -1.19 10.13
CA ASN A 33 -2.60 -1.52 9.91
C ASN A 33 -3.13 -0.79 8.68
N PHE A 34 -4.07 -1.42 7.98
CA PHE A 34 -4.74 -0.86 6.80
C PHE A 34 -6.21 -0.48 7.12
N GLY A 35 -6.51 -0.32 8.40
CA GLY A 35 -7.80 0.08 8.91
C GLY A 35 -8.93 -0.90 8.55
N PRO A 36 -10.15 -0.37 8.33
CA PRO A 36 -11.34 -1.16 8.01
C PRO A 36 -11.24 -1.96 6.70
N LEU A 37 -10.30 -1.62 5.80
CA LEU A 37 -10.11 -2.32 4.54
C LEU A 37 -9.49 -3.72 4.72
N GLY A 38 -8.88 -3.98 5.89
CA GLY A 38 -8.28 -5.28 6.24
C GLY A 38 -7.04 -5.61 5.41
N ASP A 39 -6.85 -6.87 5.04
CA ASP A 39 -5.71 -7.28 4.21
C ASP A 39 -5.83 -6.73 2.79
N VAL A 40 -5.09 -5.66 2.50
CA VAL A 40 -5.07 -5.01 1.18
C VAL A 40 -3.98 -5.54 0.25
N GLU A 41 -2.95 -6.21 0.79
CA GLU A 41 -1.84 -6.74 -0.01
C GLU A 41 -2.31 -7.70 -1.13
N PRO A 42 -3.19 -8.68 -0.87
CA PRO A 42 -3.72 -9.54 -1.93
C PRO A 42 -4.47 -8.75 -3.02
N MET A 43 -5.11 -7.64 -2.66
CA MET A 43 -5.85 -6.80 -3.60
C MET A 43 -4.91 -5.98 -4.48
N ILE A 44 -3.88 -5.37 -3.88
CA ILE A 44 -2.83 -4.64 -4.60
C ILE A 44 -2.13 -5.59 -5.58
N GLN A 45 -1.80 -6.81 -5.13
CA GLN A 45 -1.18 -7.84 -5.97
C GLN A 45 -2.10 -8.33 -7.09
N ALA A 46 -3.41 -8.47 -6.83
CA ALA A 46 -4.41 -8.77 -7.85
C ALA A 46 -4.51 -7.65 -8.92
N GLY A 47 -4.19 -6.41 -8.56
CA GLY A 47 -4.04 -5.28 -9.50
C GLY A 47 -2.75 -5.30 -10.33
N GLY A 48 -1.92 -6.34 -10.20
CA GLY A 48 -0.63 -6.47 -10.88
C GLY A 48 0.48 -5.63 -10.25
N LEU A 49 0.33 -5.14 -9.03
CA LEU A 49 1.36 -4.36 -8.35
C LEU A 49 2.14 -5.24 -7.37
N SER A 50 3.47 -5.19 -7.42
CA SER A 50 4.30 -5.77 -6.36
C SER A 50 4.61 -4.72 -5.29
N ILE A 51 4.63 -5.16 -4.03
CA ILE A 51 4.90 -4.29 -2.88
C ILE A 51 6.36 -4.43 -2.48
N ALA A 52 7.02 -3.31 -2.25
CA ALA A 52 8.42 -3.22 -1.88
C ALA A 52 8.57 -2.49 -0.54
N PRO A 53 8.80 -3.21 0.57
CA PRO A 53 8.98 -2.58 1.86
C PRO A 53 10.20 -1.64 1.88
N ILE A 54 10.00 -0.42 2.40
CA ILE A 54 11.01 0.62 2.62
C ILE A 54 11.08 0.87 4.12
N SER A 55 12.28 0.82 4.69
CA SER A 55 12.50 1.14 6.11
C SER A 55 12.21 2.61 6.41
N THR A 56 11.58 2.89 7.54
CA THR A 56 11.39 4.26 8.08
C THR A 56 12.13 4.46 9.41
N GLY A 57 13.20 3.72 9.66
CA GLY A 57 14.00 3.85 10.88
C GLY A 57 14.85 2.61 11.14
N ASP A 58 14.21 1.51 11.52
CA ASP A 58 14.90 0.24 11.75
C ASP A 58 15.12 -0.51 10.43
N ALA A 59 16.33 -1.06 10.25
CA ALA A 59 16.69 -1.84 9.07
C ALA A 59 15.86 -3.12 8.90
N SER A 60 15.09 -3.51 9.92
CA SER A 60 14.15 -4.62 9.89
C SER A 60 12.98 -4.32 10.81
N LEU A 61 11.77 -4.70 10.42
CA LEU A 61 10.58 -4.56 11.24
C LEU A 61 10.16 -5.93 11.78
N HIS A 62 9.93 -6.03 13.09
CA HIS A 62 9.37 -7.23 13.70
C HIS A 62 7.87 -7.05 13.92
N VAL A 63 7.05 -7.89 13.28
CA VAL A 63 5.59 -7.88 13.42
C VAL A 63 5.12 -9.29 13.73
N ASN A 64 4.44 -9.49 14.86
CA ASN A 64 3.85 -10.78 15.27
C ASN A 64 4.85 -11.97 15.19
N GLY A 65 6.12 -11.73 15.56
CA GLY A 65 7.18 -12.75 15.52
C GLY A 65 7.81 -12.98 14.14
N VAL A 66 7.40 -12.23 13.11
CA VAL A 66 7.99 -12.26 11.77
C VAL A 66 8.89 -11.04 11.57
N THR A 67 10.10 -11.25 11.09
CA THR A 67 11.01 -10.17 10.67
C THR A 67 10.78 -9.85 9.21
N VAL A 68 10.34 -8.63 8.92
CA VAL A 68 10.22 -8.07 7.58
C VAL A 68 11.49 -7.27 7.28
N LEU A 69 12.14 -7.60 6.16
CA LEU A 69 13.30 -6.86 5.67
C LEU A 69 12.87 -5.88 4.57
N PRO A 70 13.43 -4.65 4.56
CA PRO A 70 13.25 -3.73 3.46
C PRO A 70 13.85 -4.33 2.18
N THR A 71 13.13 -4.17 1.07
CA THR A 71 13.57 -4.60 -0.26
C THR A 71 13.71 -3.45 -1.23
N ALA A 72 13.42 -2.23 -0.78
CA ALA A 72 13.57 -0.98 -1.50
C ALA A 72 14.06 0.12 -0.54
N LYS A 73 14.52 1.21 -1.14
CA LYS A 73 15.01 2.43 -0.47
C LYS A 73 14.29 3.65 -1.01
N ALA A 74 14.35 4.78 -0.28
CA ALA A 74 13.77 6.05 -0.71
C ALA A 74 14.22 6.47 -2.13
N GLY A 75 15.50 6.24 -2.46
CA GLY A 75 16.05 6.53 -3.78
C GLY A 75 15.39 5.76 -4.94
N ASP A 76 14.67 4.67 -4.67
CA ASP A 76 13.95 3.93 -5.71
C ASP A 76 12.65 4.66 -6.14
N LEU A 77 12.13 5.58 -5.30
CA LEU A 77 11.09 6.54 -5.71
C LEU A 77 11.69 7.60 -6.65
N GLU A 78 12.92 8.03 -6.39
CA GLU A 78 13.60 9.05 -7.20
C GLU A 78 14.00 8.56 -8.58
N SER A 79 14.50 7.32 -8.67
CA SER A 79 14.90 6.67 -9.93
C SER A 79 13.70 6.27 -10.78
N GLY A 80 12.49 6.23 -10.20
CA GLY A 80 11.28 5.76 -10.85
C GLY A 80 11.13 4.24 -10.89
N ASP A 81 11.95 3.50 -10.13
CA ASP A 81 11.83 2.06 -9.92
C ASP A 81 10.57 1.69 -9.14
N LEU A 82 10.06 2.64 -8.33
CA LEU A 82 8.78 2.56 -7.66
C LEU A 82 7.78 3.56 -8.28
N LYS A 83 6.56 3.10 -8.54
CA LYS A 83 5.50 3.88 -9.23
C LYS A 83 4.48 4.52 -8.30
N ALA A 84 4.55 4.22 -7.01
CA ALA A 84 3.70 4.80 -5.97
C ALA A 84 4.31 4.54 -4.60
N LEU A 85 3.77 5.20 -3.58
CA LEU A 85 4.06 4.93 -2.18
C LEU A 85 2.78 4.50 -1.45
N VAL A 86 2.89 3.47 -0.61
CA VAL A 86 1.86 3.05 0.33
C VAL A 86 2.29 3.46 1.74
N VAL A 87 1.43 4.17 2.47
CA VAL A 87 1.64 4.59 3.85
C VAL A 87 0.56 3.98 4.73
N PRO A 88 0.85 2.89 5.45
CA PRO A 88 -0.11 2.28 6.35
C PRO A 88 -0.31 3.15 7.61
N GLY A 89 -1.35 2.82 8.37
CA GLY A 89 -1.45 3.21 9.76
C GLY A 89 -0.42 2.49 10.63
N GLY A 90 -0.46 2.72 11.93
CA GLY A 90 0.41 2.05 12.90
C GLY A 90 1.08 3.00 13.88
N HIS A 91 1.85 2.42 14.78
CA HIS A 91 2.57 3.13 15.81
C HIS A 91 3.75 3.91 15.21
N SER A 92 3.93 5.14 15.70
CA SER A 92 4.99 6.06 15.29
C SER A 92 5.63 6.70 16.51
N ASP A 93 6.95 6.78 16.48
CA ASP A 93 7.70 7.77 17.24
C ASP A 93 8.07 8.96 16.32
N GLU A 94 8.69 9.99 16.89
CA GLU A 94 9.05 11.21 16.15
C GLU A 94 10.00 10.94 14.97
N ALA A 95 10.90 9.96 15.10
CA ALA A 95 11.83 9.58 14.05
C ALA A 95 11.11 8.88 12.89
N GLY A 96 10.21 7.94 13.21
CA GLY A 96 9.36 7.25 12.23
C GLY A 96 8.43 8.21 11.50
N ASP A 97 7.80 9.15 12.21
CA ASP A 97 6.94 10.17 11.60
C ASP A 97 7.70 11.09 10.64
N LYS A 98 8.92 11.47 11.03
CA LYS A 98 9.81 12.25 10.17
C LYS A 98 10.17 11.48 8.91
N ALA A 99 10.57 10.22 9.04
CA ALA A 99 10.94 9.38 7.90
C ALA A 99 9.75 9.13 6.95
N VAL A 100 8.54 8.89 7.49
CA VAL A 100 7.32 8.78 6.68
C VAL A 100 7.05 10.09 5.93
N ARG A 101 7.17 11.24 6.60
CA ARG A 101 6.99 12.55 5.96
C ARG A 101 7.98 12.75 4.81
N GLU A 102 9.26 12.43 5.03
CA GLU A 102 10.30 12.53 4.00
C GLU A 102 9.98 11.63 2.79
N LEU A 103 9.47 10.41 3.00
CA LEU A 103 9.05 9.53 1.91
C LEU A 103 7.83 10.07 1.14
N VAL A 104 6.85 10.64 1.85
CA VAL A 104 5.65 11.24 1.24
C VAL A 104 6.03 12.47 0.42
N ASP A 105 6.86 13.35 0.98
CA ASP A 105 7.37 14.53 0.28
C ASP A 105 8.20 14.14 -0.95
N MET A 106 9.01 13.08 -0.83
CA MET A 106 9.76 12.51 -1.95
C MET A 106 8.83 12.03 -3.06
N ALA A 107 7.85 11.18 -2.74
CA ALA A 107 6.89 10.66 -3.71
C ALA A 107 6.15 11.80 -4.41
N ARG A 108 5.66 12.79 -3.65
CA ARG A 108 4.99 13.98 -4.19
C ARG A 108 5.88 14.80 -5.10
N SER A 109 7.15 15.04 -4.72
CA SER A 109 8.11 15.78 -5.55
C SER A 109 8.37 15.13 -6.91
N LYS A 110 8.14 13.81 -7.01
CA LYS A 110 8.27 13.02 -8.24
C LYS A 110 6.94 12.82 -8.97
N GLY A 111 5.85 13.43 -8.49
CA GLY A 111 4.52 13.24 -9.04
C GLY A 111 4.00 11.81 -8.90
N LEU A 112 4.48 11.07 -7.90
CA LEU A 112 4.04 9.70 -7.63
C LEU A 112 2.83 9.72 -6.70
N PRO A 113 1.80 8.90 -6.97
CA PRO A 113 0.65 8.80 -6.10
C PRO A 113 1.02 8.17 -4.75
N VAL A 114 0.36 8.64 -3.68
CA VAL A 114 0.49 8.09 -2.32
C VAL A 114 -0.84 7.50 -1.89
N ILE A 115 -0.89 6.20 -1.59
CA ILE A 115 -2.05 5.54 -1.00
C ILE A 115 -1.81 5.45 0.51
N ALA A 116 -2.67 6.08 1.30
CA ALA A 116 -2.50 6.16 2.75
C ALA A 116 -3.71 5.60 3.50
N PHE A 117 -3.44 4.93 4.62
CA PHE A 117 -4.43 4.25 5.46
C PHE A 117 -4.28 4.69 6.91
N GLY A 118 -5.37 4.65 7.69
CA GLY A 118 -5.33 4.93 9.13
C GLY A 118 -4.57 6.23 9.46
N GLU A 119 -3.62 6.16 10.39
CA GLU A 119 -2.78 7.29 10.79
C GLU A 119 -1.93 7.85 9.62
N GLY A 120 -1.64 7.02 8.60
CA GLY A 120 -0.94 7.44 7.38
C GLY A 120 -1.69 8.52 6.59
N VAL A 121 -3.04 8.56 6.68
CA VAL A 121 -3.88 9.56 6.01
C VAL A 121 -3.45 10.98 6.38
N VAL A 122 -3.08 11.21 7.65
CA VAL A 122 -2.63 12.52 8.13
C VAL A 122 -1.35 12.97 7.43
N HIS A 123 -0.41 12.06 7.15
CA HIS A 123 0.83 12.40 6.45
C HIS A 123 0.56 12.77 4.99
N ALA A 124 -0.21 11.94 4.28
CA ALA A 124 -0.49 12.15 2.86
C ALA A 124 -1.32 13.43 2.61
N THR A 125 -2.38 13.65 3.40
CA THR A 125 -3.26 14.83 3.25
C THR A 125 -2.54 16.14 3.56
N ARG A 126 -1.73 16.20 4.62
CA ARG A 126 -0.91 17.39 4.93
C ARG A 126 0.06 17.70 3.79
N ALA A 127 0.72 16.67 3.24
CA ALA A 127 1.66 16.86 2.15
C ALA A 127 0.98 17.36 0.86
N ALA A 128 -0.27 16.94 0.62
CA ALA A 128 -1.12 17.44 -0.47
C ALA A 128 -1.73 18.84 -0.19
N GLY A 129 -1.43 19.47 0.95
CA GLY A 129 -1.96 20.78 1.32
C GLY A 129 -3.42 20.76 1.80
N ALA A 130 -3.99 19.58 2.05
CA ALA A 130 -5.35 19.43 2.54
C ALA A 130 -5.40 19.42 4.09
N ASN A 131 -6.58 19.74 4.65
CA ASN A 131 -6.81 19.64 6.08
C ASN A 131 -7.12 18.18 6.47
N PRO A 132 -6.30 17.50 7.30
CA PRO A 132 -6.52 16.09 7.66
C PRO A 132 -7.85 15.82 8.35
N SER A 133 -8.41 16.81 9.05
CA SER A 133 -9.69 16.68 9.74
C SER A 133 -10.86 16.39 8.77
N ASP A 134 -10.74 16.75 7.50
CA ASP A 134 -11.76 16.49 6.48
C ASP A 134 -11.79 15.00 6.06
N TYR A 135 -10.78 14.21 6.47
CA TYR A 135 -10.58 12.81 6.06
C TYR A 135 -10.52 11.85 7.25
N VAL A 136 -10.91 12.28 8.45
CA VAL A 136 -10.81 11.47 9.68
C VAL A 136 -11.61 10.15 9.59
N ASP A 137 -12.70 10.14 8.84
CA ASP A 137 -13.56 8.96 8.64
C ASP A 137 -13.20 8.17 7.37
N ALA A 138 -12.19 8.59 6.60
CA ALA A 138 -11.78 7.90 5.39
C ALA A 138 -11.04 6.59 5.76
N PRO A 139 -11.48 5.41 5.27
CA PRO A 139 -10.73 4.17 5.48
C PRO A 139 -9.32 4.23 4.88
N ALA A 140 -9.20 4.91 3.74
CA ALA A 140 -7.96 5.26 3.09
C ALA A 140 -8.14 6.48 2.19
N VAL A 141 -7.04 7.06 1.75
CA VAL A 141 -6.99 8.09 0.70
C VAL A 141 -5.95 7.73 -0.35
N VAL A 142 -6.12 8.24 -1.56
CA VAL A 142 -5.03 8.36 -2.54
C VAL A 142 -4.80 9.84 -2.84
N THR A 143 -3.54 10.26 -2.80
CA THR A 143 -3.13 11.59 -3.24
C THR A 143 -2.42 11.50 -4.58
N ASP A 144 -2.75 12.41 -5.48
CA ASP A 144 -2.08 12.60 -6.78
C ASP A 144 -1.80 14.10 -6.94
N GLY A 145 -0.53 14.48 -6.74
CA GLY A 145 -0.16 15.88 -6.52
C GLY A 145 -0.89 16.46 -5.30
N ASP A 146 -1.69 17.50 -5.54
CA ASP A 146 -2.49 18.19 -4.51
C ASP A 146 -3.94 17.67 -4.44
N VAL A 147 -4.31 16.70 -5.29
CA VAL A 147 -5.64 16.11 -5.30
C VAL A 147 -5.71 14.96 -4.30
N VAL A 148 -6.64 15.04 -3.34
CA VAL A 148 -6.92 13.96 -2.39
C VAL A 148 -8.25 13.30 -2.75
N THR A 149 -8.24 11.98 -2.91
CA THR A 149 -9.45 11.17 -3.15
C THR A 149 -9.64 10.18 -2.02
N MET A 150 -10.82 10.19 -1.38
CA MET A 150 -11.19 9.18 -0.39
C MET A 150 -11.44 7.83 -1.05
N LEU A 151 -10.95 6.77 -0.40
CA LEU A 151 -11.18 5.38 -0.80
C LEU A 151 -12.10 4.74 0.24
N ALA A 152 -13.41 4.83 -0.02
CA ALA A 152 -14.45 4.41 0.92
C ALA A 152 -14.51 2.89 1.11
N ASP A 153 -14.05 2.12 0.12
CA ASP A 153 -14.15 0.67 0.11
C ASP A 153 -13.05 0.02 -0.72
N ARG A 154 -13.15 -1.30 -0.83
CA ARG A 154 -12.21 -2.15 -1.56
C ARG A 154 -12.25 -1.94 -3.08
N ASP A 155 -13.41 -1.57 -3.64
CA ASP A 155 -13.56 -1.35 -5.07
C ASP A 155 -12.92 -0.01 -5.46
N ALA A 156 -13.09 1.03 -4.63
CA ALA A 156 -12.40 2.30 -4.77
C ALA A 156 -10.87 2.13 -4.70
N LEU A 157 -10.36 1.32 -3.75
CA LEU A 157 -8.94 0.98 -3.67
C LEU A 157 -8.46 0.24 -4.92
N SER A 158 -9.22 -0.75 -5.40
CA SER A 158 -8.89 -1.48 -6.63
C SER A 158 -8.82 -0.54 -7.83
N ALA A 159 -9.79 0.36 -7.99
CA ALA A 159 -9.81 1.35 -9.06
C ALA A 159 -8.66 2.38 -8.97
N ALA A 160 -8.22 2.75 -7.76
CA ALA A 160 -7.05 3.59 -7.56
C ALA A 160 -5.76 2.86 -7.95
N THR A 161 -5.57 1.63 -7.46
CA THR A 161 -4.38 0.83 -7.76
C THR A 161 -4.26 0.47 -9.25
N ALA A 162 -5.37 0.24 -9.95
CA ALA A 162 -5.40 -0.04 -11.39
C ALA A 162 -4.79 1.07 -12.25
N ARG A 163 -4.78 2.32 -11.76
CA ARG A 163 -4.23 3.49 -12.48
C ARG A 163 -2.71 3.64 -12.35
N ILE A 164 -2.07 2.94 -11.40
CA ILE A 164 -0.63 3.06 -11.12
C ILE A 164 0.17 2.23 -12.11
N GLY A 165 1.00 2.82 -12.97
CA GLY A 165 1.84 2.09 -13.94
C GLY A 165 2.84 2.99 -14.63
#